data_AF-A0A3N0G4U1-F1
#
_entry.id   AF-A0A3N0G4U1-F1
#
_cell.length_a   1.000
_cell.length_b   1.000
_cell.length_c   1.000
_cell.angle_alpha   90.00
_cell.angle_beta   90.00
_cell.angle_gamma   90.00
#
_symmetry.space_group_name_H-M   'P 1'
#
loop_
_entity.id
_entity.type
_entity.pdbx_description
1 polymer ?
#
loop_
_entity_poly.entity_id
_entity_poly.type
_entity_poly.pdbx_seq_one_letter_code
_entity_poly.pdbx_strand_id
1 'polypeptide(L)' 'MSSQRKVINHYSTSAECLILEMGERLQKAAGQDLKNKLESGEIKLVNGRYIGESLKVNRPSTLKLRLRRAYVSVQ' A
#
# COMPACT_ATOMS: atom_id res chain seq x y z
N MET A 1 -21.70 -36.19 17.98
CA MET A 1 -20.67 -35.40 17.26
C MET A 1 -21.17 -33.96 17.17
N SER A 2 -20.65 -33.04 18.00
CA SER A 2 -21.01 -31.62 17.93
C SER A 2 -20.15 -30.93 16.86
N SER A 3 -20.77 -30.33 15.85
CA SER A 3 -20.07 -29.50 14.88
C SER A 3 -19.59 -28.21 15.56
N GLN A 4 -18.32 -27.87 15.38
CA GLN A 4 -17.80 -26.55 15.78
C GLN A 4 -18.47 -25.50 14.89
N ARG A 5 -19.53 -24.86 15.40
CA ARG A 5 -20.09 -23.65 14.80
C ARG A 5 -18.98 -22.61 14.78
N LYS A 6 -18.51 -22.28 13.57
CA LYS A 6 -17.61 -21.14 13.33
C LYS A 6 -18.37 -19.88 13.72
N VAL A 7 -18.13 -19.37 14.92
CA VAL A 7 -18.68 -18.08 15.36
C VAL A 7 -18.01 -17.02 14.52
N ILE A 8 -18.71 -16.53 13.50
CA ILE A 8 -18.31 -15.32 12.79
C ILE A 8 -18.59 -14.18 13.77
N ASN A 9 -17.55 -13.67 14.41
CA ASN A 9 -17.67 -12.50 15.26
C ASN A 9 -18.07 -11.32 14.35
N HIS A 10 -19.33 -10.90 14.44
CA HIS A 10 -19.85 -9.74 13.69
C HIS A 10 -19.32 -8.40 14.22
N TYR A 11 -18.68 -8.41 15.38
CA TYR A 11 -18.08 -7.24 16.00
C TYR A 11 -16.58 -7.26 15.76
N SER A 12 -16.09 -6.25 15.03
CA SER A 12 -14.67 -5.99 14.92
C SER A 12 -14.11 -5.77 16.32
N THR A 13 -13.07 -6.53 16.67
CA THR A 13 -12.44 -6.41 17.99
C THR A 13 -11.87 -5.00 18.17
N SER A 14 -11.70 -4.53 19.40
CA SER A 14 -11.15 -3.18 19.67
C SER A 14 -9.81 -2.93 18.93
N ALA A 15 -9.00 -3.97 18.77
CA ALA A 15 -7.76 -3.95 17.99
C ALA A 15 -8.00 -3.73 16.49
N GLU A 16 -9.00 -4.38 15.89
CA GLU A 16 -9.37 -4.18 14.48
C GLU A 16 -9.86 -2.76 14.21
N CYS A 17 -10.69 -2.22 15.12
CA CYS A 17 -11.14 -0.83 15.04
C CYS A 17 -9.97 0.16 15.09
N LEU A 18 -8.99 -0.07 15.98
CA LEU A 18 -7.78 0.75 16.07
C LEU A 18 -6.92 0.67 14.80
N ILE A 19 -6.77 -0.52 14.22
CA ILE A 19 -6.03 -0.70 12.95
C ILE A 19 -6.70 0.09 11.81
N LEU A 20 -8.04 0.03 11.72
CA LEU A 20 -8.78 0.78 10.71
C LEU A 20 -8.61 2.29 10.88
N GLU A 21 -8.77 2.79 12.11
CA GLU A 21 -8.59 4.21 12.41
C GLU A 21 -7.17 4.70 12.09
N MET A 22 -6.16 3.92 12.47
CA MET A 22 -4.77 4.22 12.11
C MET A 22 -4.57 4.22 10.59
N GLY A 23 -5.18 3.28 9.88
CA GLY A 23 -5.15 3.22 8.41
C GLY A 23 -5.72 4.48 7.76
N GLU A 24 -6.88 4.95 8.23
CA GLU A 24 -7.49 6.19 7.73
C GLU A 24 -6.60 7.42 7.96
N ARG A 25 -6.01 7.53 9.15
CA ARG A 25 -5.10 8.63 9.48
C ARG A 25 -3.85 8.61 8.59
N LEU A 26 -3.28 7.43 8.36
CA LEU A 26 -2.13 7.27 7.46
C LEU A 26 -2.49 7.64 6.01
N GLN A 27 -3.66 7.22 5.52
CA GLN A 27 -4.11 7.57 4.18
C GLN A 27 -4.30 9.08 4.02
N LYS A 28 -4.92 9.74 5.01
CA LYS A 28 -5.09 11.21 5.01
C LYS A 28 -3.74 11.92 5.01
N ALA A 29 -2.81 11.48 5.86
CA ALA A 29 -1.47 12.06 5.94
C ALA A 29 -0.71 11.90 4.61
N ALA A 30 -0.75 10.71 4.00
CA ALA A 30 -0.12 10.45 2.70
C ALA A 30 -0.72 11.29 1.57
N GLY A 31 -2.05 11.48 1.57
CA GLY A 31 -2.74 12.35 0.61
C GLY A 31 -2.31 13.81 0.73
N GLN A 32 -2.21 14.31 1.97
CA GLN A 32 -1.75 15.68 2.23
C GLN A 32 -0.29 15.88 1.83
N ASP A 33 0.59 14.91 2.14
CA ASP A 33 2.00 14.94 1.73
C ASP A 33 2.15 14.98 0.20
N LEU A 34 1.39 14.14 -0.51
CA LEU A 34 1.36 14.16 -1.97
C LEU A 34 0.92 15.53 -2.52
N LYS A 35 -0.12 16.12 -1.94
CA LYS A 35 -0.60 17.46 -2.34
C LYS A 35 0.50 18.52 -2.14
N ASN A 36 1.15 18.54 -0.99
CA ASN A 36 2.24 19.48 -0.69
C ASN A 36 3.42 19.32 -1.68
N LYS A 37 3.74 18.07 -2.05
CA LYS A 37 4.80 17.77 -3.03
C LYS A 37 4.45 18.16 -4.47
N LEU A 38 3.17 18.16 -4.81
CA LEU A 38 2.69 18.69 -6.09
C LEU A 38 2.77 20.22 -6.11
N GLU A 39 2.34 20.88 -5.03
CA GLU A 39 2.36 22.34 -4.92
C GLU A 39 3.79 22.92 -4.91
N SER A 40 4.73 22.23 -4.24
CA SER A 40 6.15 22.59 -4.26
C SER A 40 6.88 22.26 -5.56
N GLY A 41 6.26 21.48 -6.46
CA GLY A 41 6.85 21.05 -7.73
C GLY A 41 7.89 19.93 -7.62
N GLU A 42 8.06 19.35 -6.42
CA GLU A 42 8.90 18.17 -6.17
C GLU A 42 8.37 16.94 -6.93
N ILE A 43 7.04 16.81 -6.98
CA ILE A 43 6.33 15.83 -7.79
C ILE A 43 5.59 16.56 -8.92
N LYS A 44 5.61 16.00 -10.12
CA LYS A 44 4.92 16.50 -11.31
C LYS A 44 4.00 15.43 -11.89
N LEU A 45 2.85 15.83 -12.40
CA LEU A 45 1.98 14.97 -13.18
C LEU A 45 2.29 15.16 -14.67
N VAL A 46 2.88 14.15 -15.30
CA VAL A 46 3.23 14.15 -16.73
C VAL A 46 2.59 12.94 -17.39
N ASN A 47 1.77 13.17 -18.42
CA ASN A 47 1.03 12.12 -19.14
C ASN A 47 0.21 11.20 -18.20
N GLY A 48 -0.43 11.78 -17.19
CA GLY A 48 -1.20 11.04 -16.18
C GLY A 48 -0.37 10.24 -15.18
N ARG A 49 0.96 10.38 -15.18
CA ARG A 49 1.87 9.71 -14.23
C ARG A 49 2.54 10.72 -13.31
N TYR A 50 2.61 10.38 -12.02
CA TYR A 50 3.37 11.14 -11.04
C TYR A 50 4.86 10.82 -11.18
N ILE A 51 5.68 11.86 -11.34
CA ILE A 51 7.13 11.78 -11.48
C ILE A 51 7.76 12.68 -10.41
N GLY A 52 8.67 12.14 -9.62
CA GLY A 52 9.40 12.86 -8.58
C GLY A 52 10.45 11.97 -7.94
N GLU A 53 11.55 12.55 -7.46
CA GLU A 53 12.61 11.78 -6.81
C GLU A 53 12.13 11.10 -5.52
N SER A 54 11.25 11.76 -4.75
CA SER A 54 10.64 11.19 -3.55
C SER A 54 9.71 10.00 -3.79
N LEU A 55 9.33 9.73 -5.05
CA LEU A 55 8.56 8.54 -5.42
C LEU A 55 9.46 7.33 -5.71
N LYS A 56 10.79 7.50 -5.79
CA LYS A 56 11.72 6.38 -5.97
C LYS A 56 11.78 5.55 -4.70
N VAL A 57 11.20 4.36 -4.75
CA VAL A 57 11.37 3.35 -3.70
C VAL A 57 12.61 2.50 -3.96
N ASN A 58 13.43 2.32 -2.92
CA ASN A 58 14.51 1.34 -2.95
C ASN A 58 13.90 -0.06 -3.04
N ARG A 59 13.89 -0.64 -4.24
CA ARG A 59 13.40 -2.00 -4.43
C ARG A 59 14.41 -2.97 -3.83
N PRO A 60 14.04 -3.80 -2.83
CA PRO A 60 14.93 -4.83 -2.33
C PRO A 60 15.29 -5.79 -3.48
N SER A 61 16.56 -6.17 -3.54
CA SER A 61 17.14 -7.02 -4.61
C SER A 61 16.40 -8.36 -4.77
N THR A 62 15.78 -8.85 -3.69
CA THR A 62 14.98 -10.09 -3.65
C THR A 62 13.74 -10.04 -4.55
N LEU A 63 13.10 -8.88 -4.72
CA LEU A 63 11.96 -8.71 -5.63
C LEU A 63 12.39 -8.71 -7.11
N LYS A 64 13.59 -8.19 -7.42
CA LYS A 64 14.15 -8.24 -8.79
C LYS A 64 14.40 -9.68 -9.25
N LEU A 65 14.81 -10.55 -8.33
CA LEU A 65 15.10 -11.96 -8.62
C LEU A 65 13.83 -12.77 -8.89
N ARG A 66 12.73 -12.49 -8.16
CA ARG A 66 11.42 -13.13 -8.38
C ARG A 66 10.79 -12.75 -9.71
N LEU A 67 10.87 -11.47 -10.10
CA LEU A 67 10.32 -11.01 -11.40
C LEU A 67 11.08 -11.61 -12.59
N ARG A 68 12.41 -11.78 -12.49
CA ARG A 68 13.19 -12.46 -13.54
C ARG A 68 12.82 -13.93 -13.69
N ARG A 69 12.60 -14.66 -12.58
CA ARG A 69 12.14 -16.06 -12.66
C ARG A 69 10.76 -16.19 -13.31
N ALA A 70 9.83 -15.30 -12.98
CA ALA A 70 8.48 -15.31 -13.55
C ALA A 70 8.47 -15.04 -15.08
N TYR A 71 9.39 -14.20 -15.56
CA TYR A 71 9.52 -13.91 -17.00
C TYR A 71 10.16 -15.06 -17.79
N VAL A 72 11.08 -15.80 -17.17
CA VAL A 72 11.77 -16.94 -17.80
C VAL A 72 10.89 -18.19 -17.83
N SER A 73 9.92 -18.34 -16.93
CA SER A 73 8.97 -19.46 -16.91
C SER A 73 7.79 -19.34 -17.89
N VAL A 74 7.76 -18.28 -18.71
CA VAL A 74 6.70 -18.01 -19.70
C VAL A 74 7.24 -18.06 -21.15
N GLN A 75 8.53 -18.37 -21.33
CA GLN A 75 9.12 -18.76 -22.62
C GLN A 75 9.26 -20.27 -22.70
#